data_AF-A0A968X7H0-F1
#
_entry.id   AF-A0A968X7H0-F1
#
_cell.length_a   1.000
_cell.length_b   1.000
_cell.length_c   1.000
_cell.angle_alpha   90.00
_cell.angle_beta   90.00
_cell.angle_gamma   90.00
#
_symmetry.space_group_name_H-M   'P 1'
#
loop_
_entity.id
_entity.type
_entity.pdbx_description
1 polymer ?
#
loop_
_entity_poly.entity_id
_entity_poly.type
_entity_poly.pdbx_seq_one_letter_code
_entity_poly.pdbx_strand_id
1 'polypeptide(L)'
;MTTAYQSAWIPTAQVTHHSGSPLHPNAVFFAPPPPEIGAVITAAGTDSNPSNWGILGFLLLLLLAGVTMTVGYLIFNAIGTDASLSWLGGGLLAVLTSWFFGVQIRDRYFERPESSYVGELGVARYWQTRKGLEGNILRFSETSGLYKKVTQVYRNNLYQGLSFDLTWNNQTSRKPFTIQGWAEQGKSTSYSFGLAAERIWTKIRLDRAQTELAQIGVTRFSTDYGTALEVGSGFINVILPSGEIKRINANEIELNSGDGKLEIRRVRRQSIEETSFNLRDFVYVIVKFEDLEDINAFLYLFHAIVLRTSILPS
;
A
#
# COMPACT_ATOMS: atom_id res chain seq x y z
N MET A 1 -14.06 4.72 35.34
CA MET A 1 -14.51 5.25 34.03
C MET A 1 -14.49 4.10 33.05
N THR A 2 -15.64 3.46 32.84
CA THR A 2 -15.86 2.49 31.77
C THR A 2 -15.85 3.31 30.49
N THR A 3 -14.75 3.31 29.74
CA THR A 3 -14.78 3.81 28.36
C THR A 3 -15.83 3.00 27.65
N ALA A 4 -16.87 3.67 27.13
CA ALA A 4 -17.90 3.05 26.34
C ALA A 4 -17.22 2.41 25.12
N TYR A 5 -16.81 1.16 25.25
CA TYR A 5 -16.59 0.30 24.11
C TYR A 5 -17.95 0.22 23.45
N GLN A 6 -18.14 1.05 22.43
CA GLN A 6 -19.18 0.84 21.42
C GLN A 6 -19.18 -0.65 21.09
N SER A 7 -20.38 -1.24 21.09
CA SER A 7 -20.63 -2.66 20.85
C SER A 7 -19.59 -3.25 19.89
N ALA A 8 -18.75 -4.15 20.39
CA ALA A 8 -17.77 -4.86 19.57
C ALA A 8 -18.50 -5.48 18.37
N TRP A 9 -18.05 -5.16 17.17
CA TRP A 9 -18.64 -5.74 15.98
C TRP A 9 -18.27 -7.22 15.91
N ILE A 10 -19.29 -8.07 15.77
CA ILE A 10 -19.11 -9.51 15.63
C ILE A 10 -19.19 -9.82 14.12
N PRO A 11 -18.08 -10.25 13.50
CA PRO A 11 -18.07 -10.59 12.08
C PRO A 11 -19.00 -11.77 11.81
N THR A 12 -19.64 -11.77 10.63
CA THR A 12 -20.40 -12.94 10.17
C THR A 12 -19.43 -14.06 9.77
N ALA A 13 -19.91 -15.30 9.72
CA ALA A 13 -19.09 -16.47 9.37
C ALA A 13 -18.49 -16.41 7.94
N GLN A 14 -18.98 -15.51 7.08
CA GLN A 14 -18.47 -15.31 5.72
C GLN A 14 -17.27 -14.36 5.67
N VAL A 15 -17.05 -13.55 6.71
CA VAL A 15 -15.93 -12.60 6.75
C VAL A 15 -14.63 -13.35 7.05
N THR A 16 -13.64 -13.19 6.17
CA THR A 16 -12.30 -13.74 6.38
C THR A 16 -11.30 -12.65 6.78
N HIS A 17 -10.11 -13.06 7.18
CA HIS A 17 -8.97 -12.17 7.26
C HIS A 17 -8.61 -11.61 5.87
N HIS A 18 -7.92 -10.47 5.79
CA HIS A 18 -7.49 -9.87 4.52
C HIS A 18 -6.58 -10.77 3.68
N SER A 19 -5.88 -11.72 4.30
CA SER A 19 -5.08 -12.74 3.61
C SER A 19 -5.92 -13.89 3.03
N GLY A 20 -7.22 -13.94 3.32
CA GLY A 20 -8.13 -15.04 2.97
C GLY A 20 -8.20 -16.17 4.00
N SER A 21 -7.39 -16.13 5.06
CA SER A 21 -7.49 -17.09 6.17
C SER A 21 -8.71 -16.82 7.05
N PRO A 22 -9.19 -17.79 7.84
CA PRO A 22 -10.18 -17.52 8.88
C PRO A 22 -9.73 -16.40 9.83
N LEU A 23 -10.67 -15.62 10.35
CA LEU A 23 -10.39 -14.65 11.40
C LEU A 23 -9.87 -15.33 12.65
N HIS A 24 -8.91 -14.71 13.33
CA HIS A 24 -8.43 -15.22 14.60
C HIS A 24 -9.57 -15.15 15.64
N PRO A 25 -9.81 -16.22 16.43
CA PRO A 25 -10.96 -16.27 17.36
C PRO A 25 -10.91 -15.18 18.44
N ASN A 26 -9.73 -14.63 18.70
CA ASN A 26 -9.50 -13.58 19.69
C ASN A 26 -9.30 -12.19 19.04
N ALA A 27 -9.64 -12.02 17.77
CA ALA A 27 -9.55 -10.72 17.11
C ALA A 27 -10.61 -9.76 17.69
N VAL A 28 -10.18 -8.57 18.10
CA VAL A 28 -11.05 -7.53 18.66
C VAL A 28 -11.22 -6.41 17.65
N PHE A 29 -12.49 -6.13 17.35
CA PHE A 29 -12.94 -5.05 16.49
C PHE A 29 -13.57 -3.96 17.34
N PHE A 30 -12.86 -2.85 17.53
CA PHE A 30 -13.27 -1.79 18.47
C PHE A 30 -14.20 -0.73 17.86
N ALA A 31 -14.48 -0.82 16.57
CA ALA A 31 -15.43 0.04 15.87
C ALA A 31 -16.21 -0.79 14.85
N PRO A 32 -17.55 -0.65 14.71
CA PRO A 32 -18.26 -1.33 13.64
C PRO A 32 -17.84 -0.82 12.26
N PRO A 33 -17.92 -1.67 11.22
CA PRO A 33 -17.69 -1.22 9.85
C PRO A 33 -18.76 -0.17 9.47
N PRO A 34 -18.36 0.90 8.77
CA PRO A 34 -19.30 1.94 8.35
C PRO A 34 -20.24 1.39 7.25
N PRO A 35 -21.55 1.71 7.25
CA PRO A 35 -22.46 1.22 6.22
C PRO A 35 -22.05 1.62 4.79
N GLU A 36 -21.29 2.70 4.65
CA GLU A 36 -20.74 3.24 3.40
C GLU A 36 -19.89 2.26 2.59
N ILE A 37 -19.25 1.29 3.23
CA ILE A 37 -18.37 0.33 2.54
C ILE A 37 -19.14 -0.91 2.04
N GLY A 38 -20.45 -0.98 2.26
CA GLY A 38 -21.28 -2.11 1.89
C GLY A 38 -21.07 -3.34 2.79
N ALA A 39 -21.41 -4.52 2.28
CA ALA A 39 -21.18 -5.77 3.01
C ALA A 39 -19.67 -6.02 3.18
N VAL A 40 -19.23 -6.31 4.41
CA VAL A 40 -17.82 -6.58 4.69
C VAL A 40 -17.45 -7.96 4.14
N ILE A 41 -16.39 -8.00 3.34
CA ILE A 41 -15.83 -9.22 2.75
C ILE A 41 -14.66 -9.72 3.59
N THR A 42 -13.74 -8.81 3.92
CA THR A 42 -12.58 -9.15 4.76
C THR A 42 -12.35 -8.11 5.85
N ALA A 43 -11.83 -8.55 6.98
CA ALA A 43 -11.52 -7.69 8.12
C ALA A 43 -10.22 -8.12 8.81
N ALA A 44 -9.58 -7.19 9.52
CA ALA A 44 -8.54 -7.51 10.47
C ALA A 44 -8.73 -6.67 11.73
N GLY A 45 -8.66 -7.32 12.89
CA GLY A 45 -8.74 -6.70 14.20
C GLY A 45 -7.43 -6.89 14.94
N THR A 46 -7.28 -6.20 16.06
CA THR A 46 -6.12 -6.40 16.93
C THR A 46 -6.35 -7.65 17.77
N ASP A 47 -5.31 -8.49 17.92
CA ASP A 47 -5.41 -9.63 18.81
C ASP A 47 -5.63 -9.17 20.26
N SER A 48 -6.64 -9.75 20.93
CA SER A 48 -6.98 -9.42 22.32
C SER A 48 -5.89 -9.77 23.32
N ASN A 49 -4.87 -10.52 22.90
CA ASN A 49 -3.76 -10.92 23.75
C ASN A 49 -2.63 -9.91 23.53
N PRO A 50 -2.58 -8.79 24.28
CA PRO A 50 -1.48 -7.86 24.17
C PRO A 50 -0.20 -8.64 24.41
N SER A 51 0.73 -8.58 23.48
CA SER A 51 1.95 -9.37 23.59
C SER A 51 2.61 -9.08 24.97
N ASN A 52 2.99 -10.13 25.70
CA ASN A 52 3.61 -10.02 27.04
C ASN A 52 4.91 -9.19 27.05
N TRP A 53 5.34 -8.72 25.89
CA TRP A 53 6.45 -7.78 25.69
C TRP A 53 6.30 -6.48 26.46
N GLY A 54 5.09 -6.07 26.88
CA GLY A 54 4.94 -4.88 27.73
C GLY A 54 5.78 -4.99 29.02
N ILE A 55 5.65 -6.11 29.75
CA ILE A 55 6.40 -6.33 31.00
C ILE A 55 7.86 -6.67 30.71
N LEU A 56 8.11 -7.57 29.76
CA LEU A 56 9.49 -7.97 29.44
C LEU A 56 10.31 -6.80 28.88
N GLY A 57 9.73 -6.00 28.00
CA GLY A 57 10.35 -4.79 27.44
C GLY A 57 10.60 -3.72 28.50
N PHE A 58 9.68 -3.55 29.46
CA PHE A 58 9.90 -2.67 30.61
C PHE A 58 11.07 -3.16 31.49
N LEU A 59 11.13 -4.46 31.79
CA LEU A 59 12.25 -5.04 32.55
C LEU A 59 13.59 -4.90 31.82
N LEU A 60 13.61 -5.13 30.50
CA LEU A 60 14.80 -4.93 29.67
C LEU A 60 15.25 -3.46 29.65
N LEU A 61 14.32 -2.51 29.60
CA LEU A 61 14.62 -1.08 29.69
C LEU A 61 15.22 -0.72 31.06
N LEU A 62 14.68 -1.25 32.16
CA LEU A 62 15.25 -1.03 33.50
C LEU A 62 16.67 -1.61 33.62
N LEU A 63 16.90 -2.81 33.08
CA LEU A 63 18.22 -3.42 33.06
C LEU A 63 19.21 -2.60 32.24
N LEU A 64 18.81 -2.13 31.05
CA LEU A 64 19.62 -1.26 30.21
C LEU A 64 19.93 0.08 30.90
N ALA A 65 18.95 0.67 31.60
CA ALA A 65 19.15 1.88 32.39
C ALA A 65 20.20 1.68 33.48
N GLY A 66 20.11 0.57 34.23
CA GLY A 66 21.08 0.21 35.27
C GLY A 66 22.50 0.07 34.72
N VAL A 67 22.66 -0.68 33.61
CA VAL A 67 23.96 -0.85 32.95
C VAL A 67 24.53 0.49 32.49
N THR A 68 23.71 1.33 31.86
CA THR A 68 24.13 2.65 31.37
C THR A 68 24.54 3.56 32.53
N MET A 69 23.82 3.52 33.65
CA MET A 69 24.14 4.29 34.85
C MET A 69 25.49 3.88 35.43
N THR A 70 25.75 2.56 35.54
CA THR A 70 27.02 2.04 36.04
C THR A 70 28.18 2.40 35.11
N VAL A 71 28.02 2.23 33.79
CA VAL A 71 29.05 2.59 32.80
C VAL A 71 29.34 4.09 32.84
N GLY A 72 28.30 4.92 32.88
CA GLY A 72 28.45 6.37 33.01
C GLY A 72 29.21 6.76 34.29
N TYR A 73 28.82 6.19 35.44
CA TYR A 73 29.55 6.39 36.70
C TYR A 73 31.04 6.07 36.57
N LEU A 74 31.39 4.92 35.98
CA LEU A 74 32.79 4.52 35.79
C LEU A 74 33.55 5.48 34.88
N ILE A 75 32.94 5.96 33.79
CA ILE A 75 33.56 6.93 32.88
C ILE A 75 33.83 8.26 33.59
N PHE A 76 32.84 8.79 34.31
CA PHE A 76 32.99 10.07 35.03
C PHE A 76 33.98 9.97 36.20
N ASN A 77 34.03 8.83 36.89
CA ASN A 77 35.01 8.60 37.94
C ASN A 77 36.44 8.54 37.38
N ALA A 78 36.62 7.87 36.22
CA ALA A 78 37.92 7.73 35.57
C ALA A 78 38.54 9.07 35.11
N ILE A 79 37.73 10.09 34.84
CA ILE A 79 38.19 11.45 34.49
C ILE A 79 38.38 12.36 35.71
N GLY A 80 38.31 11.81 36.93
CA GLY A 80 38.61 12.51 38.17
C GLY A 80 37.48 13.41 38.69
N THR A 81 36.23 13.22 38.24
CA THR A 81 35.10 13.90 38.89
C THR A 81 34.84 13.29 40.27
N ASP A 82 34.29 14.07 41.19
CA ASP A 82 33.90 13.55 42.49
C ASP A 82 32.73 12.55 42.34
N ALA A 83 32.55 11.70 43.36
CA ALA A 83 31.57 10.63 43.32
C ALA A 83 30.15 11.15 43.08
N SER A 84 29.80 12.34 43.58
CA SER A 84 28.45 12.89 43.42
C SER A 84 28.18 13.32 41.97
N LEU A 85 29.12 14.02 41.33
CA LEU A 85 29.03 14.37 39.91
C LEU A 85 29.08 13.13 39.02
N SER A 86 29.85 12.10 39.37
CA SER A 86 29.88 10.83 38.65
C SER A 86 28.52 10.12 38.65
N TRP A 87 27.85 10.07 39.81
CA TRP A 87 26.50 9.50 39.91
C TRP A 87 25.47 10.31 39.13
N LEU A 88 25.56 11.65 39.16
CA LEU A 88 24.68 12.52 38.37
C LEU A 88 24.89 12.33 36.86
N GLY A 89 26.15 12.26 36.41
CA GLY A 89 26.50 12.03 35.01
C GLY A 89 26.04 10.66 34.51
N GLY A 90 26.25 9.61 35.31
CA GLY A 90 25.73 8.27 35.03
C GLY A 90 24.20 8.23 34.99
N GLY A 91 23.53 8.89 35.94
CA GLY A 91 22.07 9.00 35.97
C GLY A 91 21.51 9.69 34.74
N LEU A 92 22.11 10.81 34.30
CA LEU A 92 21.68 11.53 33.10
C LEU A 92 21.81 10.66 31.84
N LEU A 93 22.95 9.95 31.69
CA LEU A 93 23.15 9.01 30.57
C LEU A 93 22.09 7.90 30.59
N ALA A 94 21.77 7.35 31.75
CA ALA A 94 20.74 6.32 31.87
C ALA A 94 19.36 6.82 31.45
N VAL A 95 18.98 8.06 31.83
CA VAL A 95 17.70 8.68 31.42
C VAL A 95 17.65 8.89 29.92
N LEU A 96 18.70 9.46 29.32
CA LEU A 96 18.74 9.71 27.87
C LEU A 96 18.67 8.41 27.06
N THR A 97 19.42 7.39 27.47
CA THR A 97 19.41 6.07 26.83
C THR A 97 18.04 5.41 27.00
N SER A 98 17.47 5.42 28.21
CA SER A 98 16.13 4.85 28.45
C SER A 98 15.03 5.57 27.68
N TRP A 99 15.13 6.90 27.54
CA TRP A 99 14.21 7.68 26.73
C TRP A 99 14.32 7.33 25.25
N PHE A 100 15.55 7.29 24.72
CA PHE A 100 15.81 6.95 23.32
C PHE A 100 15.30 5.54 22.97
N PHE A 101 15.70 4.53 23.74
CA PHE A 101 15.24 3.15 23.53
C PHE A 101 13.77 2.97 23.88
N GLY A 102 13.26 3.66 24.89
CA GLY A 102 11.85 3.61 25.27
C GLY A 102 10.94 4.12 24.16
N VAL A 103 11.32 5.19 23.45
CA VAL A 103 10.58 5.69 22.28
C VAL A 103 10.64 4.67 21.13
N GLN A 104 11.82 4.11 20.83
CA GLN A 104 12.00 3.13 19.75
C GLN A 104 11.22 1.83 20.01
N ILE A 105 11.26 1.32 21.24
CA ILE A 105 10.52 0.13 21.66
C ILE A 105 9.02 0.44 21.64
N ARG A 106 8.62 1.61 22.16
CA ARG A 106 7.20 1.98 22.16
C ARG A 106 6.62 1.94 20.74
N ASP A 107 7.29 2.59 19.80
CA ASP A 107 6.76 2.76 18.46
C ASP A 107 6.82 1.45 17.63
N ARG A 108 7.68 0.49 18.00
CA ARG A 108 7.75 -0.84 17.35
C ARG A 108 6.83 -1.90 17.96
N TYR A 109 6.68 -1.91 19.29
CA TYR A 109 6.00 -3.01 19.99
C TYR A 109 4.59 -2.66 20.44
N PHE A 110 4.27 -1.37 20.57
CA PHE A 110 2.91 -0.92 20.88
C PHE A 110 2.27 -0.50 19.57
N GLU A 111 2.03 -1.49 18.71
CA GLU A 111 1.10 -1.31 17.60
C GLU A 111 -0.21 -0.77 18.19
N ARG A 112 -0.65 0.37 17.65
CA ARG A 112 -1.92 0.96 18.09
C ARG A 112 -3.00 -0.06 17.74
N PRO A 113 -3.94 -0.36 18.64
CA PRO A 113 -5.09 -1.16 18.28
C PRO A 113 -5.71 -0.60 17.00
N GLU A 114 -5.73 -1.44 15.98
CA GLU A 114 -6.22 -1.15 14.63
C GLU A 114 -7.34 -2.13 14.25
N SER A 115 -8.34 -1.62 13.54
CA SER A 115 -9.39 -2.40 12.90
C SER A 115 -9.53 -1.93 11.45
N SER A 116 -9.38 -2.85 10.51
CA SER A 116 -9.49 -2.58 9.08
C SER A 116 -10.57 -3.45 8.45
N TYR A 117 -11.27 -2.87 7.48
CA TYR A 117 -12.42 -3.48 6.80
C TYR A 117 -12.31 -3.25 5.30
N VAL A 118 -12.56 -4.30 4.53
CA VAL A 118 -12.79 -4.22 3.08
C VAL A 118 -14.18 -4.74 2.82
N GLY A 119 -15.05 -3.87 2.31
CA GLY A 119 -16.38 -4.22 1.88
C GLY A 119 -16.52 -4.17 0.36
N GLU A 120 -17.72 -4.46 -0.12
CA GLU A 120 -18.05 -4.44 -1.55
C GLU A 120 -17.92 -3.06 -2.19
N LEU A 121 -18.15 -1.99 -1.44
CA LEU A 121 -18.24 -0.61 -1.96
C LEU A 121 -17.12 0.30 -1.46
N GLY A 122 -16.24 -0.18 -0.58
CA GLY A 122 -15.16 0.63 -0.05
C GLY A 122 -14.30 -0.05 0.99
N VAL A 123 -13.46 0.75 1.64
CA VAL A 123 -12.59 0.31 2.72
C VAL A 123 -12.64 1.30 3.89
N ALA A 124 -12.43 0.77 5.10
CA ALA A 124 -12.35 1.58 6.30
C ALA A 124 -11.19 1.10 7.18
N ARG A 125 -10.52 2.04 7.84
CA ARG A 125 -9.44 1.79 8.77
C ARG A 125 -9.65 2.66 9.99
N TYR A 126 -9.74 2.05 11.16
CA TYR A 126 -9.84 2.74 12.44
C TYR A 126 -8.64 2.42 13.31
N TRP A 127 -8.19 3.38 14.11
CA TRP A 127 -7.14 3.18 15.10
C TRP A 127 -7.47 3.96 16.37
N GLN A 128 -7.07 3.39 17.52
CA GLN A 128 -7.26 4.05 18.80
C GLN A 128 -6.11 5.05 19.06
N THR A 129 -6.45 6.29 19.39
CA THR A 129 -5.50 7.30 19.88
C THR A 129 -5.80 7.66 21.33
N ARG A 130 -4.90 8.46 21.93
CA ARG A 130 -5.13 9.03 23.27
C ARG A 130 -6.35 9.97 23.32
N LYS A 131 -6.76 10.53 22.18
CA LYS A 131 -7.88 11.47 22.06
C LYS A 131 -9.21 10.75 21.76
N GLY A 132 -9.17 9.48 21.40
CA GLY A 132 -10.35 8.70 21.05
C GLY A 132 -10.11 7.82 19.83
N LEU A 133 -11.21 7.39 19.22
CA LEU A 133 -11.21 6.63 17.99
C LEU A 133 -11.00 7.57 16.79
N GLU A 134 -10.00 7.29 15.97
CA GLU A 134 -9.80 7.94 14.68
C GLU A 134 -9.99 6.92 13.56
N GLY A 135 -10.31 7.37 12.35
CA GLY A 135 -10.41 6.49 11.21
C GLY A 135 -10.48 7.22 9.88
N ASN A 136 -10.15 6.48 8.83
CA ASN A 136 -10.29 6.90 7.44
C ASN A 136 -11.23 5.93 6.73
N ILE A 137 -12.09 6.48 5.87
CA ILE A 137 -13.04 5.71 5.06
C ILE A 137 -12.82 6.12 3.61
N LEU A 138 -12.80 5.14 2.71
CA LEU A 138 -12.79 5.34 1.26
C LEU A 138 -13.98 4.62 0.66
N ARG A 139 -14.78 5.34 -0.13
CA ARG A 139 -15.82 4.77 -0.99
C ARG A 139 -15.27 4.64 -2.40
N PHE A 140 -15.36 3.47 -3.01
CA PHE A 140 -14.91 3.24 -4.38
C PHE A 140 -15.72 4.04 -5.41
N SER A 141 -16.94 4.47 -5.09
CA SER A 141 -17.70 5.38 -5.94
C SER A 141 -17.06 6.77 -6.07
N GLU A 142 -16.25 7.20 -5.10
CA GLU A 142 -15.61 8.51 -5.06
C GLU A 142 -14.16 8.48 -5.59
N THR A 143 -13.70 7.30 -6.01
CA THR A 143 -12.34 7.07 -6.48
C THR A 143 -12.24 7.14 -8.00
N SER A 144 -11.24 7.88 -8.51
CA SER A 144 -10.91 7.86 -9.94
C SER A 144 -10.06 6.65 -10.32
N GLY A 145 -9.13 6.28 -9.45
CA GLY A 145 -8.21 5.16 -9.66
C GLY A 145 -7.22 4.94 -8.54
N LEU A 146 -6.41 3.90 -8.74
CA LEU A 146 -5.44 3.37 -7.79
C LEU A 146 -4.02 3.42 -8.38
N TYR A 147 -3.10 4.04 -7.67
CA TYR A 147 -1.66 3.92 -7.92
C TYR A 147 -1.03 2.92 -6.96
N LYS A 148 -0.09 2.14 -7.48
CA LYS A 148 0.56 1.07 -6.73
C LYS A 148 2.07 1.12 -6.91
N LYS A 149 2.77 1.37 -5.81
CA LYS A 149 4.22 1.27 -5.70
C LYS A 149 4.58 0.11 -4.80
N VAL A 150 5.35 -0.84 -5.33
CA VAL A 150 5.92 -1.95 -4.56
C VAL A 150 7.41 -2.01 -4.84
N THR A 151 8.22 -1.86 -3.79
CA THR A 151 9.67 -1.87 -3.88
C THR A 151 10.22 -3.04 -3.08
N GLN A 152 10.81 -4.02 -3.76
CA GLN A 152 11.58 -5.07 -3.10
C GLN A 152 12.84 -4.47 -2.50
N VAL A 153 13.16 -4.83 -1.26
CA VAL A 153 14.32 -4.29 -0.58
C VAL A 153 15.29 -5.40 -0.25
N TYR A 154 16.54 -5.17 -0.68
CA TYR A 154 17.66 -6.07 -0.53
C TYR A 154 18.72 -5.42 0.36
N ARG A 155 19.33 -6.21 1.23
CA ARG A 155 20.51 -5.79 2.01
C ARG A 155 21.57 -6.86 1.86
N ASN A 156 22.75 -6.47 1.41
CA ASN A 156 23.85 -7.40 1.10
C ASN A 156 23.41 -8.50 0.11
N ASN A 157 22.66 -8.12 -0.94
CA ASN A 157 22.07 -9.05 -1.93
C ASN A 157 21.08 -10.09 -1.37
N LEU A 158 20.68 -9.97 -0.09
CA LEU A 158 19.65 -10.81 0.52
C LEU A 158 18.33 -10.05 0.57
N TYR A 159 17.26 -10.71 0.11
CA TYR A 159 15.90 -10.18 0.16
C TYR A 159 15.46 -10.03 1.63
N GLN A 160 15.10 -8.80 2.04
CA GLN A 160 14.63 -8.51 3.40
C GLN A 160 13.11 -8.41 3.48
N GLY A 161 12.46 -8.00 2.39
CA GLY A 161 11.03 -7.72 2.37
C GLY A 161 10.66 -6.76 1.25
N LEU A 162 9.48 -6.17 1.38
CA LEU A 162 9.00 -5.17 0.44
C LEU A 162 8.43 -3.95 1.17
N SER A 163 8.70 -2.77 0.61
CA SER A 163 7.98 -1.55 0.92
C SER A 163 6.83 -1.41 -0.07
N PHE A 164 5.68 -0.96 0.39
CA PHE A 164 4.51 -0.76 -0.47
C PHE A 164 3.78 0.54 -0.14
N ASP A 165 3.17 1.12 -1.18
CA ASP A 165 2.30 2.28 -1.13
C ASP A 165 1.19 2.08 -2.16
N LEU A 166 -0.04 1.97 -1.67
CA LEU A 166 -1.26 1.91 -2.46
C LEU A 166 -2.07 3.16 -2.18
N THR A 167 -2.28 3.97 -3.22
CA THR A 167 -2.91 5.29 -3.10
C THR A 167 -4.12 5.38 -4.03
N TRP A 168 -5.30 5.55 -3.43
CA TRP A 168 -6.56 5.76 -4.15
C TRP A 168 -6.84 7.26 -4.26
N ASN A 169 -6.97 7.74 -5.50
CA ASN A 169 -7.30 9.12 -5.81
C ASN A 169 -8.76 9.40 -5.47
N ASN A 170 -9.00 10.23 -4.45
CA ASN A 170 -10.36 10.63 -4.10
C ASN A 170 -10.73 11.94 -4.82
N GLN A 171 -11.83 11.92 -5.59
CA GLN A 171 -12.33 13.11 -6.28
C GLN A 171 -13.01 14.12 -5.33
N THR A 172 -13.60 13.64 -4.24
CA THR A 172 -14.40 14.47 -3.31
C THR A 172 -13.52 15.11 -2.22
N SER A 173 -12.47 14.43 -1.80
CA SER A 173 -11.62 14.85 -0.69
C SER A 173 -10.26 15.37 -1.17
N ARG A 174 -9.73 16.38 -0.47
CA ARG A 174 -8.39 16.93 -0.77
C ARG A 174 -7.24 15.96 -0.48
N LYS A 175 -7.47 14.87 0.25
CA LYS A 175 -6.42 13.96 0.70
C LYS A 175 -6.69 12.55 0.15
N PRO A 176 -5.76 11.96 -0.61
CA PRO A 176 -5.94 10.60 -1.10
C PRO A 176 -5.98 9.61 0.08
N PHE A 177 -6.64 8.48 -0.15
CA PHE A 177 -6.63 7.38 0.82
C PHE A 177 -5.41 6.50 0.51
N THR A 178 -4.50 6.37 1.47
CA THR A 178 -3.23 5.67 1.29
C THR A 178 -3.09 4.52 2.28
N ILE A 179 -2.72 3.35 1.78
CA ILE A 179 -2.26 2.20 2.57
C ILE A 179 -0.79 1.98 2.23
N GLN A 180 0.08 2.35 3.18
CA GLN A 180 1.53 2.22 3.04
C GLN A 180 2.11 1.42 4.19
N GLY A 181 3.25 0.77 3.95
CA GLY A 181 3.96 0.05 4.99
C GLY A 181 5.10 -0.81 4.48
N TRP A 182 5.53 -1.70 5.37
CA TRP A 182 6.56 -2.70 5.11
C TRP A 182 5.98 -4.09 5.33
N ALA A 183 6.38 -5.04 4.50
CA ALA A 183 6.06 -6.45 4.69
C ALA A 183 7.34 -7.29 4.68
N GLU A 184 7.64 -7.90 5.82
CA GLU A 184 8.75 -8.83 5.95
C GLU A 184 8.34 -10.14 5.26
N GLN A 185 9.09 -10.53 4.22
CA GLN A 185 8.78 -11.73 3.42
C GLN A 185 7.32 -11.76 2.90
N GLY A 186 6.75 -10.60 2.58
CA GLY A 186 5.37 -10.47 2.11
C GLY A 186 4.30 -10.65 3.20
N LYS A 187 4.70 -10.81 4.47
CA LYS A 187 3.77 -10.91 5.61
C LYS A 187 3.60 -9.54 6.25
N SER A 188 2.41 -8.98 6.10
CA SER A 188 1.97 -7.77 6.81
C SER A 188 0.45 -7.69 6.70
N THR A 189 -0.21 -7.39 7.83
CA THR A 189 -1.66 -7.18 7.86
C THR A 189 -2.05 -5.99 6.98
N SER A 190 -1.27 -4.89 7.04
CA SER A 190 -1.45 -3.72 6.18
C SER A 190 -1.26 -4.03 4.69
N TYR A 191 -0.29 -4.89 4.36
CA TYR A 191 -0.10 -5.30 2.95
C TYR A 191 -1.26 -6.15 2.46
N SER A 192 -1.71 -7.12 3.28
CA SER A 192 -2.86 -7.95 2.96
C SER A 192 -4.14 -7.12 2.84
N PHE A 193 -4.32 -6.12 3.71
CA PHE A 193 -5.42 -5.14 3.64
C PHE A 193 -5.41 -4.38 2.31
N GLY A 194 -4.24 -3.86 1.91
CA GLY A 194 -4.06 -3.19 0.61
C GLY A 194 -4.37 -4.10 -0.58
N LEU A 195 -3.88 -5.35 -0.58
CA LEU A 195 -4.16 -6.31 -1.64
C LEU A 195 -5.65 -6.71 -1.70
N ALA A 196 -6.30 -6.89 -0.55
CA ALA A 196 -7.74 -7.18 -0.50
C ALA A 196 -8.55 -6.01 -1.07
N ALA A 197 -8.21 -4.77 -0.71
CA ALA A 197 -8.81 -3.56 -1.25
C ALA A 197 -8.60 -3.44 -2.77
N GLU A 198 -7.36 -3.66 -3.24
CA GLU A 198 -6.99 -3.63 -4.66
C GLU A 198 -7.80 -4.64 -5.48
N ARG A 199 -8.03 -5.86 -4.96
CA ARG A 199 -8.82 -6.89 -5.67
C ARG A 199 -10.26 -6.44 -5.89
N ILE A 200 -10.92 -5.91 -4.87
CA ILE A 200 -12.30 -5.42 -4.99
C ILE A 200 -12.36 -4.21 -5.92
N TRP A 201 -11.43 -3.27 -5.77
CA TRP A 201 -11.31 -2.12 -6.65
C TRP A 201 -11.10 -2.52 -8.13
N THR A 202 -10.19 -3.47 -8.39
CA THR A 202 -9.89 -3.96 -9.75
C THR A 202 -11.14 -4.53 -10.40
N LYS A 203 -11.94 -5.31 -9.66
CA LYS A 203 -13.21 -5.84 -10.15
C LYS A 203 -14.17 -4.71 -10.57
N ILE A 204 -14.39 -3.73 -9.69
CA ILE A 204 -15.24 -2.57 -9.97
C ILE A 204 -14.73 -1.78 -11.18
N ARG A 205 -13.41 -1.57 -11.28
CA ARG A 205 -12.79 -0.84 -12.39
C ARG A 205 -12.95 -1.56 -13.72
N LEU A 206 -12.87 -2.89 -13.73
CA LEU A 206 -13.12 -3.72 -14.92
C LEU A 206 -14.58 -3.63 -15.38
N ASP A 207 -15.54 -3.68 -14.46
CA ASP A 207 -16.97 -3.51 -14.80
C ASP A 207 -17.24 -2.12 -15.42
N ARG A 208 -16.61 -1.07 -14.87
CA ARG A 208 -16.65 0.29 -15.45
C ARG A 208 -16.01 0.35 -16.83
N ALA A 209 -14.83 -0.23 -16.99
CA ALA A 209 -14.13 -0.29 -18.28
C ALA A 209 -14.97 -0.99 -19.36
N GLN A 210 -15.64 -2.10 -19.03
CA GLN A 210 -16.54 -2.78 -19.97
C GLN A 210 -17.69 -1.88 -20.42
N THR A 211 -18.26 -1.11 -19.48
CA THR A 211 -19.31 -0.14 -19.78
C THR A 211 -18.80 0.99 -20.68
N GLU A 212 -17.62 1.54 -20.38
CA GLU A 212 -16.96 2.58 -21.20
C GLU A 212 -16.63 2.08 -22.62
N LEU A 213 -16.12 0.86 -22.74
CA LEU A 213 -15.85 0.22 -24.02
C LEU A 213 -17.13 0.00 -24.83
N ALA A 214 -18.24 -0.37 -24.19
CA ALA A 214 -19.52 -0.55 -24.88
C ALA A 214 -20.13 0.78 -25.34
N GLN A 215 -19.95 1.86 -24.58
CA GLN A 215 -20.57 3.16 -24.87
C GLN A 215 -19.71 4.07 -25.77
N ILE A 216 -18.41 4.14 -25.51
CA ILE A 216 -17.47 5.09 -26.11
C ILE A 216 -16.50 4.37 -27.07
N GLY A 217 -16.31 3.05 -26.90
CA GLY A 217 -15.37 2.25 -27.69
C GLY A 217 -13.94 2.23 -27.13
N VAL A 218 -13.67 2.97 -26.05
CA VAL A 218 -12.38 3.03 -25.37
C VAL A 218 -12.56 3.17 -23.85
N THR A 219 -11.58 2.71 -23.08
CA THR A 219 -11.44 3.01 -21.65
C THR A 219 -10.10 3.67 -21.39
N ARG A 220 -10.04 4.65 -20.48
CA ARG A 220 -8.86 5.49 -20.24
C ARG A 220 -8.17 5.15 -18.92
N PHE A 221 -6.84 5.20 -18.94
CA PHE A 221 -5.96 5.06 -17.78
C PHE A 221 -4.98 6.23 -17.73
N SER A 222 -4.99 6.97 -16.64
CA SER A 222 -4.15 8.17 -16.50
C SER A 222 -2.77 7.81 -15.97
N THR A 223 -1.80 8.69 -16.24
CA THR A 223 -0.49 8.65 -15.59
C THR A 223 -0.20 9.96 -14.86
N ASP A 224 0.68 9.92 -13.87
CA ASP A 224 1.08 11.11 -13.09
C ASP A 224 1.76 12.22 -13.92
N TYR A 225 2.27 11.88 -15.11
CA TYR A 225 2.95 12.83 -16.00
C TYR A 225 2.03 13.45 -17.06
N GLY A 226 0.70 13.30 -16.92
CA GLY A 226 -0.28 13.83 -17.87
C GLY A 226 -0.36 13.07 -19.19
N THR A 227 0.38 11.97 -19.32
CA THR A 227 0.15 10.99 -20.40
C THR A 227 -1.06 10.14 -20.02
N ALA A 228 -1.90 9.78 -20.99
CA ALA A 228 -2.98 8.82 -20.76
C ALA A 228 -2.93 7.70 -21.81
N LEU A 229 -3.37 6.52 -21.40
CA LEU A 229 -3.49 5.35 -22.25
C LEU A 229 -4.96 5.02 -22.43
N GLU A 230 -5.44 4.94 -23.67
CA GLU A 230 -6.78 4.46 -23.95
C GLU A 230 -6.72 3.08 -24.59
N VAL A 231 -7.40 2.11 -24.01
CA VAL A 231 -7.52 0.76 -24.54
C VAL A 231 -8.82 0.65 -25.33
N GLY A 232 -8.73 0.22 -26.59
CA GLY A 232 -9.87 -0.06 -27.46
C GLY A 232 -9.76 -1.43 -28.13
N SER A 233 -10.81 -1.87 -28.83
CA SER A 233 -10.82 -3.16 -29.52
C SER A 233 -9.76 -3.21 -30.63
N GLY A 234 -8.64 -3.89 -30.37
CA GLY A 234 -7.54 -4.07 -31.32
C GLY A 234 -6.59 -2.88 -31.47
N PHE A 235 -6.60 -1.91 -30.56
CA PHE A 235 -5.64 -0.79 -30.56
C PHE A 235 -5.45 -0.19 -29.16
N ILE A 236 -4.37 0.59 -29.01
CA ILE A 236 -4.15 1.50 -27.88
C ILE A 236 -3.97 2.92 -28.42
N ASN A 237 -4.55 3.92 -27.77
CA ASN A 237 -4.17 5.32 -28.00
C ASN A 237 -3.23 5.77 -26.89
N VAL A 238 -2.08 6.33 -27.25
CA VAL A 238 -1.24 7.09 -26.34
C VAL A 238 -1.59 8.56 -26.49
N ILE A 239 -2.13 9.16 -25.44
CA ILE A 239 -2.40 10.60 -25.37
C ILE A 239 -1.22 11.25 -24.65
N LEU A 240 -0.44 12.03 -25.38
CA LEU A 240 0.72 12.73 -24.83
C LEU A 240 0.28 13.95 -24.00
N PRO A 241 1.16 14.51 -23.14
CA PRO A 241 0.85 15.73 -22.37
C PRO A 241 0.48 16.94 -23.25
N SER A 242 0.90 16.93 -24.53
CA SER A 242 0.51 17.93 -25.54
C SER A 242 -0.94 17.82 -26.02
N GLY A 243 -1.65 16.75 -25.66
CA GLY A 243 -2.97 16.39 -26.20
C GLY A 243 -2.89 15.64 -27.54
N GLU A 244 -1.70 15.42 -28.09
CA GLU A 244 -1.53 14.63 -29.31
C GLU A 244 -1.87 13.16 -29.06
N ILE A 245 -2.71 12.59 -29.93
CA ILE A 245 -3.15 11.20 -29.85
C ILE A 245 -2.38 10.35 -30.86
N LYS A 246 -1.65 9.36 -30.36
CA LYS A 246 -0.93 8.37 -31.17
C LYS A 246 -1.59 7.00 -31.02
N ARG A 247 -2.38 6.60 -32.03
CA ARG A 247 -3.02 5.27 -32.08
C ARG A 247 -2.03 4.20 -32.55
N ILE A 248 -1.90 3.09 -31.85
CA ILE A 248 -1.10 1.93 -32.25
C ILE A 248 -2.05 0.74 -32.41
N ASN A 249 -2.04 0.09 -33.57
CA ASN A 249 -2.88 -1.08 -33.82
C ASN A 249 -2.25 -2.33 -33.17
N ALA A 250 -3.07 -3.31 -32.78
CA ALA A 250 -2.61 -4.53 -32.10
C ALA A 250 -1.49 -5.28 -32.83
N ASN A 251 -1.50 -5.29 -34.16
CA ASN A 251 -0.48 -5.93 -35.00
C ASN A 251 0.85 -5.14 -35.09
N GLU A 252 0.88 -3.92 -34.56
CA GLU A 252 2.05 -3.03 -34.52
C GLU A 252 2.55 -2.81 -33.09
N ILE A 253 1.85 -3.28 -32.06
CA ILE A 253 2.26 -3.07 -30.66
C ILE A 253 3.26 -4.14 -30.24
N GLU A 254 4.41 -3.70 -29.77
CA GLU A 254 5.30 -4.47 -28.89
C GLU A 254 5.13 -3.94 -27.47
N LEU A 255 4.71 -4.82 -26.58
CA LEU A 255 4.59 -4.54 -25.16
C LEU A 255 5.67 -5.31 -24.41
N ASN A 256 6.53 -4.60 -23.71
CA ASN A 256 7.47 -5.20 -22.76
C ASN A 256 7.10 -4.75 -21.34
N SER A 257 7.03 -5.71 -20.42
CA SER A 257 6.72 -5.45 -19.01
C SER A 257 7.79 -6.11 -18.15
N GLY A 258 8.53 -5.30 -17.39
CA GLY A 258 9.65 -5.77 -16.57
C GLY A 258 10.20 -4.64 -15.70
N ASP A 259 10.91 -4.98 -14.62
CA ASP A 259 11.58 -4.02 -13.74
C ASP A 259 10.69 -2.86 -13.22
N GLY A 260 9.40 -3.13 -13.04
CA GLY A 260 8.42 -2.12 -12.60
C GLY A 260 8.06 -1.09 -13.67
N LYS A 261 8.30 -1.38 -14.95
CA LYS A 261 8.02 -0.53 -16.10
C LYS A 261 7.21 -1.25 -17.16
N LEU A 262 6.44 -0.46 -17.88
CA LEU A 262 5.70 -0.81 -19.08
C LEU A 262 6.32 -0.05 -20.25
N GLU A 263 6.86 -0.77 -21.23
CA GLU A 263 7.36 -0.19 -22.48
C GLU A 263 6.38 -0.52 -23.60
N ILE A 264 5.79 0.51 -24.19
CA ILE A 264 4.89 0.42 -25.34
C ILE A 264 5.64 0.96 -26.55
N ARG A 265 5.88 0.10 -27.53
CA ARG A 265 6.57 0.45 -28.77
C ARG A 265 5.72 0.12 -29.98
N ARG A 266 5.70 1.02 -30.96
CA ARG A 266 5.20 0.70 -32.31
C ARG A 266 6.31 -0.01 -33.10
N VAL A 267 6.09 -1.28 -33.46
CA VAL A 267 6.92 -2.05 -34.38
C VAL A 267 6.38 -1.87 -35.79
N ARG A 268 7.20 -1.31 -36.68
CA ARG A 268 6.91 -1.30 -38.11
C ARG A 268 7.22 -2.69 -38.66
N ARG A 269 6.24 -3.38 -39.25
CA ARG A 269 6.59 -4.47 -40.16
C ARG A 269 7.33 -3.83 -41.32
N GLN A 270 8.61 -4.15 -41.51
CA GLN A 270 9.37 -3.73 -42.69
C GLN A 270 8.62 -4.23 -43.93
N SER A 271 7.78 -3.41 -44.53
CA SER A 271 7.49 -3.55 -45.96
C SER A 271 8.75 -3.10 -46.69
N ILE A 272 9.22 -3.93 -47.61
CA ILE A 272 10.53 -3.80 -48.27
C ILE A 272 10.62 -2.52 -49.13
N GLU A 273 9.54 -1.75 -49.27
CA GLU A 273 9.40 -0.67 -50.25
C GLU A 273 9.35 0.76 -49.68
N GLU A 274 9.28 0.98 -48.37
CA GLU A 274 9.23 2.34 -47.79
C GLU A 274 10.62 2.87 -47.38
N THR A 275 11.23 3.70 -48.23
CA THR A 275 12.57 4.28 -48.03
C THR A 275 12.60 5.57 -47.19
N SER A 276 11.47 6.15 -46.80
CA SER A 276 11.43 7.37 -45.99
C SER A 276 10.99 7.09 -44.54
N PHE A 277 11.86 7.47 -43.60
CA PHE A 277 11.60 7.39 -42.16
C PHE A 277 10.94 8.69 -41.69
N ASN A 278 9.68 8.62 -41.26
CA ASN A 278 9.01 9.74 -40.62
C ASN A 278 9.16 9.62 -39.09
N LEU A 279 10.04 10.44 -38.51
CA LEU A 279 10.25 10.55 -37.07
C LEU A 279 8.95 10.75 -36.28
N ARG A 280 7.91 11.33 -36.89
CA ARG A 280 6.62 11.61 -36.23
C ARG A 280 5.76 10.37 -35.99
N ASP A 281 6.07 9.25 -36.65
CA ASP A 281 5.33 7.99 -36.52
C ASP A 281 5.96 7.03 -35.49
N PHE A 282 7.12 7.40 -34.93
CA PHE A 282 7.75 6.67 -33.86
C PHE A 282 7.00 6.91 -32.55
N VAL A 283 6.42 5.83 -32.00
CA VAL A 283 5.78 5.85 -30.67
C VAL A 283 6.56 4.91 -29.78
N TYR A 284 7.18 5.51 -28.76
CA TYR A 284 7.90 4.79 -27.72
C TYR A 284 7.60 5.45 -26.38
N VAL A 285 6.88 4.74 -25.53
CA VAL A 285 6.42 5.24 -24.24
C VAL A 285 6.89 4.28 -23.17
N ILE A 286 7.58 4.82 -22.17
CA ILE A 286 7.94 4.08 -20.97
C ILE A 286 7.11 4.67 -19.83
N VAL A 287 6.28 3.86 -19.19
CA VAL A 287 5.49 4.23 -18.02
C VAL A 287 5.92 3.33 -16.86
N LYS A 288 6.23 3.88 -15.68
CA LYS A 288 6.44 3.01 -14.52
C LYS A 288 5.10 2.53 -13.99
N PHE A 289 5.06 1.34 -13.41
CA PHE A 289 3.83 0.81 -12.81
C PHE A 289 3.31 1.70 -11.67
N GLU A 290 4.22 2.36 -10.94
CA GLU A 290 3.84 3.31 -9.87
C GLU A 290 3.13 4.55 -10.40
N ASP A 291 3.35 4.91 -11.66
CA ASP A 291 2.82 6.13 -12.28
C ASP A 291 1.56 5.85 -13.12
N LEU A 292 1.13 4.59 -13.27
CA LEU A 292 -0.04 4.20 -14.08
C LEU A 292 -1.23 3.86 -13.18
N GLU A 293 -2.32 4.59 -13.36
CA GLU A 293 -3.59 4.34 -12.70
C GLU A 293 -4.13 2.95 -13.08
N ASP A 294 -4.53 2.17 -12.08
CA ASP A 294 -5.19 0.87 -12.23
C ASP A 294 -4.40 -0.15 -13.07
N ILE A 295 -3.08 -0.22 -12.88
CA ILE A 295 -2.16 -1.07 -13.66
C ILE A 295 -2.68 -2.50 -13.92
N ASN A 296 -3.27 -3.20 -12.94
CA ASN A 296 -3.78 -4.56 -13.15
C ASN A 296 -4.99 -4.60 -14.09
N ALA A 297 -5.92 -3.63 -13.96
CA ALA A 297 -7.06 -3.54 -14.84
C ALA A 297 -6.61 -3.18 -16.27
N PHE A 298 -5.65 -2.26 -16.40
CA PHE A 298 -5.02 -1.93 -17.68
C PHE A 298 -4.41 -3.18 -18.34
N LEU A 299 -3.55 -3.92 -17.63
CA LEU A 299 -2.87 -5.10 -18.17
C LEU A 299 -3.88 -6.18 -18.58
N TYR A 300 -4.90 -6.44 -17.75
CA TYR A 300 -5.96 -7.39 -18.08
C TYR A 300 -6.67 -7.02 -19.38
N LEU A 301 -7.13 -5.77 -19.51
CA LEU A 301 -7.85 -5.32 -20.71
C LEU A 301 -6.95 -5.28 -21.93
N PHE A 302 -5.69 -4.85 -21.78
CA PHE A 302 -4.74 -4.84 -22.87
C PHE A 302 -4.61 -6.24 -23.50
N HIS A 303 -4.34 -7.24 -22.69
CA HIS A 303 -4.21 -8.60 -23.19
C HIS A 303 -5.54 -9.21 -23.69
N ALA A 304 -6.65 -8.99 -22.97
CA ALA A 304 -7.94 -9.57 -23.35
C ALA A 304 -8.53 -8.94 -24.61
N ILE A 305 -8.36 -7.62 -24.80
CA ILE A 305 -9.08 -6.83 -25.82
C ILE A 305 -8.17 -6.41 -26.98
N VAL A 306 -6.93 -6.00 -26.69
CA VAL A 306 -5.99 -5.57 -27.73
C VAL A 306 -5.35 -6.79 -28.38
N LEU A 307 -4.77 -7.68 -27.57
CA LEU A 307 -4.06 -8.86 -28.08
C LEU A 307 -4.98 -10.06 -28.36
N ARG A 308 -6.22 -10.05 -27.84
CA ARG A 308 -7.16 -11.18 -27.90
C ARG A 308 -6.54 -12.49 -27.39
N THR A 309 -5.59 -12.39 -26.46
CA THR A 309 -5.04 -13.53 -25.76
C THR A 309 -6.01 -13.93 -24.66
N SER A 310 -6.45 -15.18 -24.64
CA SER A 310 -7.25 -15.72 -23.54
C SER A 310 -6.40 -15.75 -22.26
N ILE A 311 -6.49 -14.72 -21.43
CA ILE A 311 -5.95 -14.78 -20.08
C ILE A 311 -6.97 -15.52 -19.22
N LEU A 312 -6.57 -16.64 -18.63
CA LEU A 312 -7.29 -17.18 -17.48
C LEU A 312 -6.99 -16.27 -16.28
N PRO A 313 -8.00 -15.65 -15.64
CA PRO A 313 -7.77 -14.84 -14.45
C PRO A 313 -7.15 -15.73 -13.36
N SER A 314 -5.98 -15.32 -12.87
CA SER A 314 -5.30 -15.91 -11.72
C SER A 314 -5.89 -15.42 -10.40
#